data_AF-A0ABD5P8C4-F1
#
_entry.id   AF-A0ABD5P8C4-F1
#
_cell.length_a   1.000
_cell.length_b   1.000
_cell.length_c   1.000
_cell.angle_alpha   90.00
_cell.angle_beta   90.00
_cell.angle_gamma   90.00
#
_symmetry.space_group_name_H-M   'P 1'
#
loop_
_entity.id
_entity.type
_entity.pdbx_description
1 polymer ?
#
loop_
_entity_poly.entity_id
_entity_poly.type
_entity_poly.pdbx_seq_one_letter_code
_entity_poly.pdbx_strand_id
1 'polypeptide(L)'
;MNARTLILGLASAVTTFLVTGAVTIELLSGLYGASPGVGILGVGVGGAVGLFTGVVVAFAFSRDRLSGGPAAVLVAYGAFGVVFLAISGLRYVNVPGADELFTLPVHLLLSLVVAVTVATLVGRRPRATRAS
;
A
#
# COMPACT_ATOMS: atom_id res chain seq x y z
N MET A 1 -15.68 3.33 16.76
CA MET A 1 -14.83 2.84 15.64
C MET A 1 -14.12 1.57 16.08
N ASN A 2 -14.24 0.48 15.33
CA ASN A 2 -13.59 -0.80 15.66
C ASN A 2 -12.09 -0.75 15.30
N ALA A 3 -11.24 -1.39 16.11
CA ALA A 3 -9.79 -1.52 15.89
C ALA A 3 -9.44 -2.02 14.47
N ARG A 4 -10.27 -2.90 13.91
CA ARG A 4 -10.11 -3.37 12.53
C ARG A 4 -10.19 -2.24 11.49
N THR A 5 -11.15 -1.33 11.63
CA THR A 5 -11.30 -0.18 10.72
C THR A 5 -10.13 0.77 10.84
N LEU A 6 -9.62 0.99 12.05
CA LEU A 6 -8.41 1.79 12.29
C LEU A 6 -7.19 1.17 11.61
N ILE A 7 -6.97 -0.13 11.79
CA ILE A 7 -5.84 -0.84 11.16
C ILE A 7 -5.92 -0.77 9.64
N LEU A 8 -7.11 -0.99 9.05
CA LEU A 8 -7.28 -0.92 7.59
C LEU A 8 -7.15 0.52 7.06
N GLY A 9 -7.64 1.52 7.80
CA GLY A 9 -7.44 2.93 7.47
C GLY A 9 -5.96 3.31 7.49
N LEU A 10 -5.22 2.88 8.53
CA LEU A 10 -3.79 3.11 8.65
C LEU A 10 -3.01 2.39 7.54
N ALA A 11 -3.30 1.11 7.30
CA ALA A 11 -2.66 0.34 6.24
C ALA A 11 -2.87 0.98 4.85
N SER A 12 -4.08 1.49 4.60
CA SER A 12 -4.38 2.23 3.37
C SER A 12 -3.60 3.53 3.29
N ALA A 13 -3.57 4.31 4.38
CA ALA A 13 -2.84 5.57 4.43
C ALA A 13 -1.34 5.37 4.15
N VAL A 14 -0.73 4.40 4.82
CA VAL A 14 0.70 4.07 4.67
C VAL A 14 0.99 3.57 3.26
N THR A 15 0.16 2.67 2.72
CA THR A 15 0.36 2.15 1.37
C THR A 15 0.28 3.27 0.33
N THR A 16 -0.75 4.12 0.42
CA THR A 16 -0.89 5.26 -0.50
C THR A 16 0.27 6.24 -0.35
N PHE A 17 0.68 6.54 0.89
CA PHE A 17 1.85 7.37 1.16
C PHE A 17 3.10 6.85 0.44
N LEU A 18 3.41 5.56 0.61
CA LEU A 18 4.60 4.95 0.03
C LEU A 18 4.55 4.96 -1.50
N VAL A 19 3.44 4.54 -2.09
CA VAL A 19 3.29 4.45 -3.54
C VAL A 19 3.32 5.83 -4.18
N THR A 20 2.48 6.74 -3.72
CA THR A 20 2.40 8.09 -4.27
C THR A 20 3.71 8.83 -4.07
N GLY A 21 4.35 8.69 -2.91
CA GLY A 21 5.66 9.28 -2.64
C GLY A 21 6.74 8.74 -3.58
N ALA A 22 6.86 7.41 -3.70
CA ALA A 22 7.86 6.77 -4.57
C ALA A 22 7.67 7.15 -6.04
N VAL A 23 6.43 7.10 -6.55
CA VAL A 23 6.11 7.49 -7.93
C VAL A 23 6.43 8.97 -8.16
N THR A 24 6.09 9.84 -7.22
CA THR A 24 6.39 11.28 -7.33
C THR A 24 7.90 11.52 -7.38
N ILE A 25 8.68 10.85 -6.51
CA ILE A 25 10.15 10.95 -6.49
C ILE A 25 10.72 10.47 -7.82
N GLU A 26 10.29 9.32 -8.33
CA GLU A 26 10.82 8.76 -9.57
C GLU A 26 10.54 9.64 -10.78
N LEU A 27 9.29 10.10 -10.91
CA LEU A 27 8.89 11.01 -12.00
C LEU A 27 9.69 12.31 -11.96
N LEU A 28 9.77 12.96 -10.79
CA LEU A 28 10.48 14.23 -10.65
C LEU A 28 11.99 14.05 -10.78
N SER A 29 12.57 12.94 -10.32
CA SER A 29 13.99 12.65 -10.49
C SER A 29 14.35 12.42 -11.96
N GLY A 30 13.46 11.81 -12.74
CA GLY A 30 13.64 11.65 -14.18
C GLY A 30 13.59 12.97 -14.95
N LEU A 31 12.82 13.96 -14.46
CA LEU A 31 12.65 15.26 -15.11
C LEU A 31 13.71 16.30 -14.68
N TYR A 32 14.03 16.34 -13.39
CA TYR A 32 14.81 17.40 -12.77
C TYR A 32 16.14 16.92 -12.17
N GLY A 33 16.42 15.62 -12.23
CA GLY A 33 17.55 14.98 -11.56
C GLY A 33 17.30 14.68 -10.08
N ALA A 34 18.08 13.75 -9.54
CA ALA A 34 17.99 13.38 -8.14
C ALA A 34 18.49 14.53 -7.25
N SER A 35 17.62 15.07 -6.39
CA SER A 35 17.97 16.13 -5.45
C SER A 35 17.16 16.02 -4.15
N PRO A 36 17.64 16.60 -3.03
CA PRO A 36 16.90 16.60 -1.78
C PRO A 36 15.49 17.22 -1.90
N GLY A 37 15.33 18.25 -2.75
CA GLY A 37 14.04 18.89 -2.98
C GLY A 37 12.99 17.94 -3.58
N VAL A 38 13.40 17.08 -4.52
CA VAL A 38 12.51 16.05 -5.10
C VAL A 38 12.05 15.05 -4.04
N GLY A 39 12.96 14.63 -3.15
CA GLY A 39 12.62 13.76 -2.02
C GLY A 39 11.58 14.39 -1.08
N ILE A 40 11.76 15.67 -0.74
CA ILE A 40 10.82 16.42 0.13
C ILE A 40 9.44 16.52 -0.53
N LEU A 41 9.38 16.85 -1.83
CA LEU A 41 8.11 16.91 -2.56
C LEU A 41 7.41 15.56 -2.60
N GLY A 42 8.16 14.48 -2.84
CA GLY A 42 7.63 13.12 -2.80
C GLY A 42 7.00 12.77 -1.46
N VAL A 43 7.71 13.02 -0.36
CA VAL A 43 7.20 12.79 0.99
C VAL A 43 6.00 13.69 1.29
N GLY A 44 6.02 14.95 0.88
CA GLY A 44 4.91 15.89 1.07
C GLY A 44 3.63 15.46 0.34
N VAL A 45 3.74 15.15 -0.95
CA VAL A 45 2.62 14.70 -1.79
C VAL A 45 2.11 13.35 -1.31
N GLY A 46 3.01 12.38 -1.08
CA GLY A 46 2.66 11.09 -0.49
C GLY A 46 1.94 11.27 0.85
N GLY A 47 2.44 12.17 1.71
CA GLY A 47 1.89 12.45 3.03
C GLY A 47 0.45 12.95 2.96
N ALA A 48 0.22 13.96 2.11
CA ALA A 48 -1.10 14.54 1.91
C ALA A 48 -2.11 13.52 1.36
N VAL A 49 -1.74 12.77 0.32
CA VAL A 49 -2.64 11.79 -0.33
C VAL A 49 -2.87 10.58 0.56
N GLY A 50 -1.84 10.11 1.27
CA GLY A 50 -1.93 9.03 2.25
C GLY A 50 -2.83 9.38 3.41
N LEU A 51 -2.64 10.54 4.03
CA LEU A 51 -3.50 11.03 5.11
C LEU A 51 -4.95 11.15 4.66
N PHE A 52 -5.19 11.79 3.50
CA PHE A 52 -6.52 11.92 2.92
C PHE A 52 -7.19 10.54 2.75
N THR A 53 -6.46 9.57 2.18
CA THR A 53 -6.97 8.21 2.00
C THR A 53 -7.31 7.54 3.33
N GLY A 54 -6.44 7.66 4.33
CA GLY A 54 -6.68 7.13 5.67
C GLY A 54 -7.95 7.71 6.32
N VAL A 55 -8.12 9.03 6.24
CA VAL A 55 -9.31 9.73 6.75
C VAL A 55 -10.57 9.27 6.02
N VAL A 56 -10.53 9.19 4.69
CA VAL A 56 -11.66 8.71 3.88
C VAL A 56 -12.06 7.29 4.28
N VAL A 57 -11.10 6.38 4.38
CA VAL A 57 -11.36 4.99 4.80
C VAL A 57 -11.92 4.94 6.22
N ALA A 58 -11.31 5.66 7.17
CA ALA A 58 -11.79 5.70 8.55
C ALA A 58 -13.22 6.27 8.65
N PHE A 59 -13.52 7.33 7.89
CA PHE A 59 -14.83 7.98 7.89
C PHE A 59 -15.90 7.14 7.20
N ALA A 60 -15.61 6.65 5.98
CA ALA A 60 -16.53 5.85 5.17
C ALA A 60 -16.97 4.57 5.90
N PHE A 61 -16.14 4.04 6.80
CA PHE A 61 -16.41 2.81 7.54
C PHE A 61 -16.58 3.01 9.06
N SER A 62 -16.84 4.25 9.48
CA SER A 62 -17.03 4.62 10.89
C SER A 62 -18.33 4.06 11.50
N ARG A 63 -19.34 3.73 10.67
CA ARG A 63 -20.70 3.34 11.08
C ARG A 63 -21.05 1.84 10.90
N ASP A 64 -20.06 0.95 10.88
CA ASP A 64 -20.23 -0.52 10.74
C ASP A 64 -20.96 -0.94 9.45
N ARG A 65 -20.30 -1.46 8.41
CA ARG A 65 -19.61 -2.76 8.43
C ARG A 65 -18.52 -2.82 7.34
N LEU A 66 -17.26 -2.77 7.74
CA LEU A 66 -16.16 -3.29 6.91
C LEU A 66 -16.24 -4.82 6.87
N SER A 67 -17.06 -5.35 5.98
CA SER A 67 -17.26 -6.78 5.80
C SER A 67 -17.30 -7.15 4.32
N GLY A 68 -17.01 -8.43 4.03
CA GLY A 68 -17.00 -8.93 2.65
C GLY A 68 -15.92 -8.28 1.78
N GLY A 69 -16.27 -8.00 0.52
CA GLY A 69 -15.35 -7.55 -0.53
C GLY A 69 -14.52 -6.31 -0.19
N PRO A 70 -15.10 -5.20 0.29
CA PRO A 70 -14.35 -3.99 0.60
C PRO A 70 -13.24 -4.22 1.65
N ALA A 71 -13.53 -5.02 2.67
CA ALA A 71 -12.52 -5.36 3.67
C ALA A 71 -11.40 -6.25 3.10
N ALA A 72 -11.72 -7.16 2.18
CA ALA A 72 -10.72 -7.98 1.50
C ALA A 72 -9.79 -7.13 0.60
N VAL A 73 -10.35 -6.14 -0.10
CA VAL A 73 -9.58 -5.19 -0.93
C VAL A 73 -8.62 -4.38 -0.07
N LEU A 74 -9.07 -3.83 1.07
CA LEU A 74 -8.19 -3.07 1.96
C LEU A 74 -7.08 -3.94 2.57
N VAL A 75 -7.36 -5.22 2.87
CA VAL A 75 -6.34 -6.16 3.33
C VAL A 75 -5.31 -6.45 2.24
N ALA A 76 -5.77 -6.70 1.00
CA ALA A 76 -4.89 -6.90 -0.14
C ALA A 76 -4.03 -5.65 -0.43
N TYR A 77 -4.63 -4.47 -0.29
CA TYR A 77 -3.93 -3.21 -0.42
C TYR A 77 -2.89 -2.99 0.68
N GLY A 78 -3.20 -3.33 1.94
CA GLY A 78 -2.20 -3.34 3.01
C GLY A 78 -1.05 -4.31 2.73
N ALA A 79 -1.35 -5.52 2.22
CA ALA A 79 -0.32 -6.49 1.84
C ALA A 79 0.56 -5.98 0.70
N PHE A 80 -0.02 -5.30 -0.30
CA PHE A 80 0.73 -4.58 -1.33
C PHE A 80 1.74 -3.63 -0.68
N GLY A 81 1.28 -2.76 0.24
CA GLY A 81 2.14 -1.78 0.90
C GLY A 81 3.25 -2.40 1.75
N VAL A 82 2.98 -3.50 2.44
CA VAL A 82 3.99 -4.21 3.24
C VAL A 82 5.10 -4.78 2.36
N VAL A 83 4.75 -5.43 1.25
CA VAL A 83 5.75 -5.95 0.31
C VAL A 83 6.53 -4.82 -0.35
N PHE A 84 5.83 -3.74 -0.70
CA PHE A 84 6.46 -2.56 -1.26
C PHE A 84 7.48 -1.96 -0.28
N LEU A 85 7.11 -1.84 0.99
CA LEU A 85 8.01 -1.35 2.03
C LEU A 85 9.20 -2.28 2.25
N ALA A 86 8.98 -3.60 2.26
CA ALA A 86 10.03 -4.58 2.46
C ALA A 86 11.09 -4.52 1.35
N ILE A 87 10.66 -4.48 0.08
CA ILE A 87 11.58 -4.37 -1.06
C ILE A 87 12.31 -3.02 -1.03
N SER A 88 11.60 -1.93 -0.71
CA SER A 88 12.23 -0.61 -0.51
C SER A 88 13.30 -0.65 0.57
N GLY A 89 13.04 -1.35 1.69
CA GLY A 89 13.99 -1.54 2.78
C GLY A 89 15.25 -2.29 2.35
N LEU A 90 15.10 -3.37 1.57
CA LEU A 90 16.23 -4.14 1.03
C LEU A 90 17.13 -3.29 0.13
N ARG A 91 16.53 -2.42 -0.69
CA ARG A 91 17.28 -1.46 -1.51
C ARG A 91 17.98 -0.40 -0.66
N TYR A 92 17.29 0.13 0.35
CA TYR A 92 17.84 1.15 1.25
C TYR A 92 19.07 0.68 2.04
N VAL A 93 19.06 -0.58 2.50
CA VAL A 93 20.22 -1.16 3.21
C VAL A 93 21.31 -1.68 2.25
N ASN A 94 21.20 -1.39 0.95
CA ASN A 94 22.14 -1.79 -0.10
C ASN A 94 22.43 -3.31 -0.13
N VAL A 95 21.38 -4.14 -0.02
CA VAL A 95 21.54 -5.59 -0.23
C VAL A 95 22.11 -5.82 -1.63
N PRO A 96 23.19 -6.61 -1.79
CA PRO A 96 23.83 -6.83 -3.08
C PRO A 96 22.83 -7.28 -4.16
N GLY A 97 22.82 -6.58 -5.30
CA GLY A 97 21.94 -6.86 -6.43
C GLY A 97 20.47 -6.40 -6.26
N ALA A 98 20.08 -5.83 -5.12
CA ALA A 98 18.69 -5.44 -4.88
C ALA A 98 18.22 -4.31 -5.83
N ASP A 99 19.05 -3.33 -6.14
CA ASP A 99 18.67 -2.23 -7.04
C ASP A 99 18.53 -2.67 -8.50
N GLU A 100 19.37 -3.60 -8.95
CA GLU A 100 19.31 -4.16 -10.30
C GLU A 100 18.09 -5.08 -10.47
N LEU A 101 17.76 -5.84 -9.43
CA LEU A 101 16.68 -6.83 -9.46
C LEU A 101 15.30 -6.20 -9.19
N PHE A 102 15.22 -5.19 -8.32
CA PHE A 102 13.99 -4.52 -7.93
C PHE A 102 13.87 -3.10 -8.51
N THR A 103 14.02 -3.02 -9.84
CA THR A 103 13.58 -1.83 -10.60
C THR A 103 12.11 -1.51 -10.27
N LEU A 104 11.70 -0.24 -10.36
CA LEU A 104 10.35 0.17 -9.97
C LEU A 104 9.24 -0.69 -10.61
N PRO A 105 9.29 -1.04 -11.92
CA PRO A 105 8.27 -1.91 -12.52
C PRO A 105 8.21 -3.29 -11.87
N VAL A 106 9.36 -3.92 -11.60
CA VAL A 106 9.43 -5.24 -10.96
C VAL A 106 8.93 -5.18 -9.52
N HIS A 107 9.32 -4.13 -8.79
CA HIS A 107 8.90 -3.87 -7.43
C HIS A 107 7.37 -3.71 -7.31
N LEU A 108 6.75 -2.93 -8.21
CA LEU A 108 5.30 -2.78 -8.29
C LEU A 108 4.61 -4.10 -8.66
N LEU A 109 5.17 -4.84 -9.62
CA LEU A 109 4.60 -6.11 -10.08
C LEU A 109 4.62 -7.18 -8.99
N LEU A 110 5.73 -7.33 -8.25
CA LEU A 110 5.82 -8.28 -7.14
C LEU A 110 4.86 -7.92 -6.01
N SER A 111 4.80 -6.63 -5.65
CA SER A 111 3.84 -6.12 -4.66
C SER A 111 2.40 -6.43 -5.09
N LEU A 112 2.08 -6.27 -6.37
CA LEU A 112 0.77 -6.59 -6.94
C LEU A 112 0.46 -8.09 -6.91
N VAL A 113 1.41 -8.94 -7.29
CA VAL A 113 1.24 -10.40 -7.26
C VAL A 113 0.90 -10.88 -5.85
N VAL A 114 1.62 -10.38 -4.83
CA VAL A 114 1.32 -10.73 -3.43
C VAL A 114 -0.05 -10.20 -3.01
N ALA A 115 -0.40 -8.96 -3.38
CA ALA A 115 -1.70 -8.38 -3.09
C ALA A 115 -2.85 -9.22 -3.68
N VAL A 116 -2.73 -9.64 -4.95
CA VAL A 116 -3.71 -10.51 -5.61
C VAL A 116 -3.77 -11.86 -4.91
N THR A 117 -2.62 -12.44 -4.56
CA THR A 117 -2.57 -13.71 -3.80
C THR A 117 -3.33 -13.58 -2.48
N VAL A 118 -3.07 -12.54 -1.70
CA VAL A 118 -3.79 -12.26 -0.44
C VAL A 118 -5.28 -12.05 -0.69
N ALA A 119 -5.67 -11.29 -1.73
CA ALA A 119 -7.07 -11.08 -2.09
C ALA A 119 -7.78 -12.42 -2.36
N THR A 120 -7.16 -13.32 -3.12
CA THR A 120 -7.74 -14.65 -3.41
C THR A 120 -7.86 -15.52 -2.16
N LEU A 121 -6.88 -15.48 -1.26
CA LEU A 121 -6.92 -16.23 0.00
C LEU A 121 -8.02 -15.72 0.94
N VAL A 122 -8.18 -14.40 1.04
CA VAL A 122 -9.22 -13.78 1.85
C VAL A 122 -10.61 -14.04 1.26
N GLY A 123 -10.74 -14.03 -0.07
CA GLY A 123 -11.99 -14.30 -0.78
C GLY A 123 -12.45 -15.77 -0.72
N ARG A 124 -11.53 -16.72 -0.51
CA ARG A 124 -11.81 -18.16 -0.40
C ARG A 124 -12.41 -18.61 0.94
N ARG A 125 -12.62 -17.73 1.92
CA ARG A 125 -13.24 -18.13 3.20
C ARG A 125 -14.62 -18.72 2.94
N PRO A 126 -14.89 -19.99 3.33
CA PRO A 126 -16.17 -20.63 3.08
C PRO A 126 -17.30 -19.81 3.69
N ARG A 127 -18.35 -19.53 2.89
CA ARG A 127 -19.66 -19.22 3.46
C ARG A 127 -20.05 -20.45 4.25
N ALA A 128 -19.93 -20.40 5.58
CA ALA A 128 -20.50 -21.43 6.45
C ALA A 128 -21.93 -21.66 5.98
N THR A 129 -22.17 -22.86 5.46
CA THR A 129 -23.46 -23.35 5.03
C THR A 129 -24.47 -23.08 6.15
N ARG A 130 -25.42 -22.17 5.90
CA ARG A 130 -26.66 -22.10 6.68
C ARG A 130 -27.36 -23.44 6.46
N ALA A 131 -27.13 -24.38 7.38
CA ALA A 131 -28.03 -25.50 7.57
C ALA A 131 -29.32 -24.92 8.14
N SER A 132 -30.36 -24.99 7.30
CA SER A 132 -31.77 -24.79 7.63
C SER A 132 -32.26 -25.79 8.64
#